data_AF-A0A832QAZ3-F1
#
_entry.id   AF-A0A832QAZ3-F1
#
_cell.length_a   1.000
_cell.length_b   1.000
_cell.length_c   1.000
_cell.angle_alpha   90.00
_cell.angle_beta   90.00
_cell.angle_gamma   90.00
#
_symmetry.space_group_name_H-M   'P 1'
#
loop_
_entity.id
_entity.type
_entity.pdbx_description
1 polymer ?
#
loop_
_entity_poly.entity_id
_entity_poly.type
_entity_poly.pdbx_seq_one_letter_code
_entity_poly.pdbx_strand_id
1 'polypeptide(L)'
;MQHFGHGLIQVLSDPANIDEVGRVLEPDKPALAARMSAQLFAAMAEKSAADQVRLAEAEFLVVLEKVGLREPRVASRLWRFCAGVNAVERLKSNPYLAAHFASWPVADRVGKMLLRKVDPVADFECHPARLMGALASVWQELLQEGDSAASASVVCEKLTRRGVDADLALRHAEEIGNLRRRGDLVRVPGAAWLEDEVARILRDVEATAAHIMLPDEQRLDELIAAAERACALQLTSEQADALRKLLFLPLGVLQGGAGVGKTTVMKILAHIWECQLGNVVFGALAGKAALQLSRG
;
A
#
# COMPACT_ATOMS: atom_id res chain seq x y z
N MET A 1 35.58 33.95 -5.98
CA MET A 1 34.48 34.93 -6.15
C MET A 1 34.60 35.81 -7.41
N GLN A 2 35.76 35.94 -8.07
CA GLN A 2 35.92 36.92 -9.18
C GLN A 2 35.35 36.52 -10.55
N HIS A 3 35.28 35.22 -10.92
CA HIS A 3 34.93 34.84 -12.29
C HIS A 3 33.42 34.86 -12.60
N PHE A 4 32.59 34.25 -11.74
CA PHE A 4 31.13 34.17 -11.96
C PHE A 4 30.30 35.15 -11.09
N GLY A 5 30.94 35.83 -10.13
CA GLY A 5 30.32 36.90 -9.31
C GLY A 5 28.94 36.54 -8.74
N HIS A 6 27.97 37.45 -8.92
CA HIS A 6 26.58 37.29 -8.51
C HIS A 6 25.78 36.32 -9.41
N GLY A 7 26.30 35.94 -10.59
CA GLY A 7 25.65 35.04 -11.55
C GLY A 7 25.93 33.55 -11.31
N LEU A 8 26.71 33.20 -10.29
CA LEU A 8 27.16 31.81 -10.05
C LEU A 8 26.02 30.79 -9.98
N ILE A 9 24.89 31.13 -9.34
CA ILE A 9 23.73 30.23 -9.24
C ILE A 9 23.11 29.98 -10.61
N GLN A 10 23.08 30.99 -11.48
CA GLN A 10 22.51 30.90 -12.82
C GLN A 10 23.42 30.07 -13.74
N VAL A 11 24.73 30.26 -13.62
CA VAL A 11 25.76 29.48 -14.34
C VAL A 11 25.69 28.00 -13.95
N LEU A 12 25.58 27.69 -12.65
CA LEU A 12 25.53 26.30 -12.15
C LEU A 12 24.17 25.62 -12.37
N SER A 13 23.13 26.38 -12.72
CA SER A 13 21.80 25.84 -13.05
C SER A 13 21.65 25.45 -14.53
N ASP A 14 22.59 25.85 -15.40
CA ASP A 14 22.55 25.55 -16.83
C ASP A 14 23.69 24.57 -17.21
N PRO A 15 23.37 23.29 -17.53
CA PRO A 15 24.34 22.28 -17.90
C PRO A 15 25.24 22.65 -19.08
N ALA A 16 24.83 23.60 -19.93
CA ALA A 16 25.66 24.08 -21.04
C ALA A 16 26.99 24.71 -20.57
N ASN A 17 27.06 25.16 -19.31
CA ASN A 17 28.25 25.81 -18.75
C ASN A 17 29.25 24.83 -18.11
N ILE A 18 29.01 23.51 -18.18
CA ILE A 18 29.81 22.51 -17.47
C ILE A 18 31.30 22.53 -17.82
N ASP A 19 31.62 22.77 -19.10
CA ASP A 19 32.99 22.82 -19.61
C ASP A 19 33.72 24.12 -19.24
N GLU A 20 32.97 25.23 -19.16
CA GLU A 20 33.51 26.53 -18.71
C GLU A 20 33.80 26.47 -17.21
N VAL A 21 32.87 25.96 -16.43
CA VAL A 21 33.03 25.76 -14.98
C VAL A 21 34.17 24.79 -14.69
N GLY A 22 34.30 23.70 -15.46
CA GLY A 22 35.44 22.78 -15.36
C GLY A 22 36.78 23.47 -15.54
N ARG A 23 36.92 24.30 -16.59
CA ARG A 23 38.15 25.06 -16.87
C ARG A 23 38.50 26.07 -15.78
N VAL A 24 37.51 26.62 -15.07
CA VAL A 24 37.72 27.53 -13.94
C VAL A 24 38.07 26.77 -12.64
N LEU A 25 37.52 25.58 -12.44
CA LEU A 25 37.76 24.77 -11.24
C LEU A 25 39.16 24.13 -11.24
N GLU A 26 39.62 23.63 -12.39
CA GLU A 26 40.92 22.97 -12.52
C GLU A 26 41.47 23.14 -13.95
N PRO A 27 42.21 24.23 -14.24
CA PRO A 27 42.67 24.54 -15.59
C PRO A 27 43.76 23.59 -16.09
N ASP A 28 44.56 23.01 -15.20
CA ASP A 28 45.78 22.27 -15.56
C ASP A 28 45.52 20.76 -15.74
N LYS A 29 44.35 20.25 -15.32
CA LYS A 29 44.00 18.82 -15.35
C LYS A 29 42.59 18.59 -15.91
N PRO A 30 42.43 18.47 -17.24
CA PRO A 30 41.12 18.42 -17.90
C PRO A 30 40.24 17.24 -17.46
N ALA A 31 40.84 16.08 -17.19
CA ALA A 31 40.10 14.90 -16.71
C ALA A 31 39.58 15.07 -15.27
N LEU A 32 40.32 15.80 -14.42
CA LEU A 32 39.88 16.09 -13.05
C LEU A 32 38.82 17.19 -13.05
N ALA A 33 39.02 18.23 -13.86
CA ALA A 33 38.08 19.32 -14.10
C ALA A 33 36.69 18.81 -14.49
N ALA A 34 36.61 17.90 -15.48
CA ALA A 34 35.36 17.32 -15.95
C ALA A 34 34.62 16.53 -14.85
N ARG A 35 35.36 15.81 -13.99
CA ARG A 35 34.76 15.05 -12.87
C ARG A 35 34.24 15.98 -11.78
N MET A 36 35.00 17.00 -11.43
CA MET A 36 34.62 17.98 -10.41
C MET A 36 33.42 18.81 -10.85
N SER A 37 33.39 19.28 -12.11
CA SER A 37 32.24 20.00 -12.64
C SER A 37 31.00 19.10 -12.69
N ALA A 38 31.11 17.85 -13.19
CA ALA A 38 29.98 16.92 -13.18
C ALA A 38 29.39 16.69 -11.78
N GLN A 39 30.22 16.51 -10.76
CA GLN A 39 29.75 16.36 -9.37
C GLN A 39 29.09 17.65 -8.85
N LEU A 40 29.65 18.82 -9.17
CA LEU A 40 29.09 20.10 -8.76
C LEU A 40 27.71 20.35 -9.40
N PHE A 41 27.57 20.09 -10.70
CA PHE A 41 26.28 20.23 -11.40
C PHE A 41 25.25 19.21 -10.92
N ALA A 42 25.67 17.97 -10.61
CA ALA A 42 24.79 16.97 -10.00
C ALA A 42 24.27 17.44 -8.63
N ALA A 43 25.17 17.92 -7.75
CA ALA A 43 24.79 18.45 -6.45
C ALA A 43 23.90 19.71 -6.55
N MET A 44 24.15 20.57 -7.53
CA MET A 44 23.32 21.76 -7.79
C MET A 44 21.93 21.38 -8.31
N ALA A 45 21.84 20.39 -9.20
CA ALA A 45 20.57 19.87 -9.70
C ALA A 45 19.75 19.23 -8.57
N GLU A 46 20.38 18.42 -7.71
CA GLU A 46 19.73 17.84 -6.52
C GLU A 46 19.19 18.92 -5.58
N LYS A 47 20.01 19.94 -5.29
CA LYS A 47 19.60 21.06 -4.43
C LYS A 47 18.44 21.85 -5.04
N SER A 48 18.51 22.14 -6.34
CA SER A 48 17.47 22.89 -7.05
C SER A 48 16.16 22.11 -7.10
N ALA A 49 16.21 20.80 -7.33
CA ALA A 49 15.04 19.93 -7.25
C ALA A 49 14.43 19.93 -5.83
N ALA A 50 15.26 19.83 -4.79
CA ALA A 50 14.79 19.89 -3.40
C ALA A 50 14.20 21.26 -3.02
N ASP A 51 14.73 22.36 -3.54
CA ASP A 51 14.19 23.71 -3.36
C ASP A 51 12.82 23.84 -4.08
N GLN A 52 12.70 23.34 -5.31
CA GLN A 52 11.43 23.33 -6.06
C GLN A 52 10.34 22.54 -5.33
N VAL A 53 10.67 21.37 -4.79
CA VAL A 53 9.73 20.55 -4.01
C VAL A 53 9.25 21.31 -2.77
N ARG A 54 10.16 21.98 -2.04
CA ARG A 54 9.79 22.78 -0.86
C ARG A 54 8.91 23.98 -1.20
N LEU A 55 9.21 24.68 -2.29
CA LEU A 55 8.40 25.80 -2.76
C LEU A 55 6.99 25.31 -3.14
N ALA A 56 6.90 24.23 -3.92
CA ALA A 56 5.63 23.64 -4.31
C ALA A 56 4.82 23.12 -3.11
N GLU A 57 5.49 22.56 -2.09
CA GLU A 57 4.82 22.16 -0.83
C GLU A 57 4.23 23.38 -0.11
N ALA A 58 5.00 24.46 0.03
CA ALA A 58 4.52 25.69 0.66
C ALA A 58 3.33 26.30 -0.10
N GLU A 59 3.40 26.37 -1.43
CA GLU A 59 2.30 26.82 -2.28
C GLU A 59 1.06 25.94 -2.12
N PHE A 60 1.26 24.62 -2.11
CA PHE A 60 0.18 23.66 -1.91
C PHE A 60 -0.52 23.85 -0.56
N LEU A 61 0.24 24.01 0.53
CA LEU A 61 -0.31 24.26 1.86
C LEU A 61 -1.09 25.58 1.92
N VAL A 62 -0.60 26.64 1.27
CA VAL A 62 -1.33 27.92 1.14
C VAL A 62 -2.65 27.75 0.38
N VAL A 63 -2.67 26.93 -0.68
CA VAL A 63 -3.91 26.62 -1.40
C VAL A 63 -4.91 25.89 -0.51
N LEU A 64 -4.47 24.89 0.26
CA LEU A 64 -5.31 24.13 1.19
C LEU A 64 -5.90 25.03 2.29
N GLU A 65 -5.09 25.92 2.86
CA GLU A 65 -5.54 26.86 3.88
C GLU A 65 -6.63 27.81 3.33
N LYS A 66 -6.44 28.32 2.10
CA LYS A 66 -7.41 29.19 1.41
C LYS A 66 -8.75 28.50 1.13
N VAL A 67 -8.77 27.17 0.98
CA VAL A 67 -10.01 26.39 0.82
C VAL A 67 -10.54 25.83 2.15
N GLY A 68 -9.92 26.21 3.27
CA GLY A 68 -10.40 25.88 4.62
C GLY A 68 -9.90 24.54 5.16
N LEU A 69 -8.95 23.87 4.50
CA LEU A 69 -8.32 22.65 5.01
C LEU A 69 -7.06 23.03 5.80
N ARG A 70 -7.20 23.15 7.12
CA ARG A 70 -6.14 23.60 8.04
C ARG A 70 -5.51 22.48 8.87
N GLU A 71 -6.05 21.27 8.82
CA GLU A 71 -5.54 20.16 9.61
C GLU A 71 -4.16 19.69 9.08
N PRO A 72 -3.06 19.86 9.83
CA PRO A 72 -1.71 19.62 9.29
C PRO A 72 -1.48 18.17 8.86
N ARG A 73 -2.08 17.20 9.56
CA ARG A 73 -1.97 15.78 9.24
C ARG A 73 -2.61 15.43 7.90
N VAL A 74 -3.80 15.97 7.64
CA VAL A 74 -4.53 15.77 6.39
C VAL A 74 -3.80 16.47 5.24
N ALA A 75 -3.35 17.72 5.46
CA ALA A 75 -2.60 18.48 4.46
C ALA A 75 -1.31 17.76 4.04
N SER A 76 -0.55 17.25 5.01
CA SER A 76 0.69 16.50 4.75
C SER A 76 0.42 15.18 4.00
N ARG A 77 -0.65 14.46 4.35
CA ARG A 77 -1.05 13.24 3.63
C ARG A 77 -1.47 13.54 2.20
N LEU A 78 -2.25 14.59 1.99
CA LEU A 78 -2.72 14.99 0.67
C LEU A 78 -1.57 15.46 -0.22
N TRP A 79 -0.59 16.20 0.33
CA TRP A 79 0.66 16.55 -0.36
C TRP A 79 1.41 15.30 -0.83
N ARG A 80 1.65 14.36 0.10
CA ARG A 80 2.31 13.08 -0.20
C ARG A 80 1.55 12.27 -1.25
N PHE A 81 0.22 12.29 -1.21
CA PHE A 81 -0.63 11.59 -2.16
C PHE A 81 -0.59 12.22 -3.55
N CYS A 82 -0.63 13.56 -3.63
CA CYS A 82 -0.51 14.27 -4.89
C CYS A 82 0.91 14.15 -5.49
N ALA A 83 1.90 13.80 -4.66
CA ALA A 83 3.23 13.31 -5.05
C ALA A 83 3.98 14.24 -6.03
N GLY A 84 4.26 15.47 -5.59
CA GLY A 84 5.30 16.31 -6.21
C GLY A 84 4.86 17.72 -6.60
N VAL A 85 5.71 18.34 -7.43
CA VAL A 85 5.64 19.77 -7.80
C VAL A 85 4.32 20.20 -8.44
N ASN A 86 3.56 19.28 -9.07
CA ASN A 86 2.27 19.56 -9.70
C ASN A 86 1.07 19.24 -8.79
N ALA A 87 1.27 19.20 -7.47
CA ALA A 87 0.21 18.80 -6.53
C ALA A 87 -1.05 19.68 -6.60
N VAL A 88 -0.87 21.00 -6.82
CA VAL A 88 -1.99 21.94 -6.97
C VAL A 88 -2.83 21.61 -8.20
N GLU A 89 -2.20 21.30 -9.34
CA GLU A 89 -2.89 20.94 -10.58
C GLU A 89 -3.65 19.62 -10.43
N ARG A 90 -3.02 18.62 -9.78
CA ARG A 90 -3.67 17.34 -9.48
C ARG A 90 -4.90 17.52 -8.61
N LEU A 91 -4.80 18.35 -7.57
CA LEU A 91 -5.95 18.68 -6.71
C LEU A 91 -7.06 19.43 -7.48
N LYS A 92 -6.72 20.30 -8.42
CA LYS A 92 -7.72 20.95 -9.29
C LYS A 92 -8.39 19.96 -10.24
N SER A 93 -7.62 19.01 -10.79
CA SER A 93 -8.15 17.97 -11.68
C SER A 93 -9.04 16.95 -10.97
N ASN A 94 -8.82 16.75 -9.67
CA ASN A 94 -9.68 15.92 -8.82
C ASN A 94 -9.97 16.66 -7.49
N PRO A 95 -10.99 17.54 -7.48
CA PRO A 95 -11.31 18.40 -6.33
C PRO A 95 -11.67 17.66 -5.04
N TYR A 96 -12.05 16.38 -5.14
CA TYR A 96 -12.51 15.57 -4.02
C TYR A 96 -11.44 14.62 -3.45
N LEU A 97 -10.17 14.77 -3.83
CA LEU A 97 -9.07 13.96 -3.24
C LEU A 97 -9.01 14.02 -1.71
N ALA A 98 -9.45 15.12 -1.10
CA ALA A 98 -9.52 15.25 0.35
C ALA A 98 -10.46 14.21 1.01
N ALA A 99 -11.43 13.64 0.27
CA ALA A 99 -12.36 12.63 0.77
C ALA A 99 -11.67 11.32 1.21
N HIS A 100 -10.43 11.07 0.76
CA HIS A 100 -9.64 9.92 1.21
C HIS A 100 -8.98 10.12 2.59
N PHE A 101 -8.92 11.36 3.08
CA PHE A 101 -8.11 11.70 4.26
C PHE A 101 -8.86 12.52 5.32
N ALA A 102 -9.94 13.20 4.94
CA ALA A 102 -10.74 14.06 5.80
C ALA A 102 -12.17 13.52 5.94
N SER A 103 -12.88 14.00 6.97
CA SER A 103 -14.31 13.73 7.10
C SER A 103 -15.11 14.32 5.92
N TRP A 104 -16.22 13.65 5.57
CA TRP A 104 -17.04 14.07 4.43
C TRP A 104 -17.45 15.56 4.44
N PRO A 105 -17.89 16.17 5.57
CA PRO A 105 -18.29 17.58 5.56
C PRO A 105 -17.14 18.53 5.20
N VAL A 106 -15.90 18.19 5.57
CA VAL A 106 -14.71 18.97 5.22
C VAL A 106 -14.37 18.75 3.75
N ALA A 107 -14.34 17.49 3.30
CA ALA A 107 -14.04 17.13 1.92
C ALA A 107 -15.04 17.73 0.94
N ASP A 108 -16.35 17.67 1.22
CA ASP A 108 -17.40 18.21 0.34
C ASP A 108 -17.33 19.74 0.26
N ARG A 109 -17.03 20.42 1.37
CA ARG A 109 -16.82 21.87 1.38
C ARG A 109 -15.62 22.26 0.51
N VAL A 110 -14.48 21.61 0.71
CA VAL A 110 -13.25 21.86 -0.05
C VAL A 110 -13.46 21.55 -1.54
N GLY A 111 -14.07 20.41 -1.85
CA GLY A 111 -14.38 19.96 -3.20
C GLY A 111 -15.29 20.95 -3.93
N LYS A 112 -16.39 21.38 -3.31
CA LYS A 112 -17.28 22.42 -3.86
C LYS A 112 -16.56 23.76 -4.08
N MET A 113 -15.70 24.18 -3.15
CA MET A 113 -14.92 25.43 -3.32
C MET A 113 -13.93 25.34 -4.48
N LEU A 114 -13.29 24.19 -4.67
CA LEU A 114 -12.37 23.96 -5.78
C LEU A 114 -13.12 23.84 -7.11
N LEU A 115 -14.23 23.10 -7.15
CA LEU A 115 -15.08 22.99 -8.34
C LEU A 115 -15.60 24.34 -8.80
N ARG A 116 -16.13 25.19 -7.90
CA ARG A 116 -16.59 26.55 -8.26
C ARG A 116 -15.55 27.41 -8.95
N LYS A 117 -14.26 27.19 -8.68
CA LYS A 117 -13.17 27.93 -9.33
C LYS A 117 -12.86 27.42 -10.74
N VAL A 118 -13.15 26.14 -11.01
CA VAL A 118 -12.90 25.47 -12.28
C VAL A 118 -14.13 25.57 -13.19
N ASP A 119 -15.31 25.33 -12.62
CA ASP A 119 -16.61 25.39 -13.27
C ASP A 119 -17.64 26.09 -12.35
N PRO A 120 -17.87 27.40 -12.52
CA PRO A 120 -18.81 28.17 -11.70
C PRO A 120 -20.29 27.84 -11.93
N VAL A 121 -20.64 27.21 -13.06
CA VAL A 121 -22.04 27.00 -13.49
C VAL A 121 -22.47 25.54 -13.29
N ALA A 122 -21.52 24.64 -13.01
CA ALA A 122 -21.80 23.25 -12.70
C ALA A 122 -22.86 23.07 -11.60
N ASP A 123 -23.81 22.17 -11.87
CA ASP A 123 -24.65 21.61 -10.83
C ASP A 123 -23.82 20.64 -9.99
N PHE A 124 -23.44 21.08 -8.79
CA PHE A 124 -22.64 20.27 -7.88
C PHE A 124 -23.37 19.04 -7.37
N GLU A 125 -24.70 18.99 -7.41
CA GLU A 125 -25.45 17.87 -6.85
C GLU A 125 -25.26 16.58 -7.67
N CYS A 126 -25.22 16.71 -8.99
CA CYS A 126 -24.97 15.61 -9.92
C CYS A 126 -23.53 15.56 -10.46
N HIS A 127 -22.65 16.47 -10.05
CA HIS A 127 -21.30 16.58 -10.61
C HIS A 127 -20.47 15.29 -10.39
N PRO A 128 -19.91 14.67 -11.45
CA PRO A 128 -19.15 13.42 -11.36
C PRO A 128 -18.07 13.39 -10.27
N ALA A 129 -17.29 14.47 -10.14
CA ALA A 129 -16.26 14.56 -9.11
C ALA A 129 -16.81 14.49 -7.67
N ARG A 130 -18.00 15.06 -7.40
CA ARG A 130 -18.64 14.98 -6.08
C ARG A 130 -19.17 13.58 -5.82
N LEU A 131 -19.80 12.95 -6.81
CA LEU A 131 -20.30 11.58 -6.71
C LEU A 131 -19.16 10.62 -6.37
N MET A 132 -18.04 10.71 -7.10
CA MET A 132 -16.85 9.90 -6.83
C MET A 132 -16.19 10.25 -5.50
N GLY A 133 -16.19 11.52 -5.10
CA GLY A 133 -15.72 11.95 -3.79
C GLY A 133 -16.53 11.36 -2.64
N ALA A 134 -17.86 11.36 -2.77
CA ALA A 134 -18.74 10.75 -1.79
C ALA A 134 -18.47 9.24 -1.68
N LEU A 135 -18.33 8.56 -2.82
CA LEU A 135 -18.00 7.14 -2.88
C LEU A 135 -16.64 6.84 -2.24
N ALA A 136 -15.62 7.66 -2.49
CA ALA A 136 -14.31 7.57 -1.83
C ALA A 136 -14.42 7.71 -0.31
N SER A 137 -15.27 8.61 0.19
CA SER A 137 -15.54 8.72 1.62
C SER A 137 -16.29 7.50 2.18
N VAL A 138 -17.18 6.86 1.41
CA VAL A 138 -17.82 5.61 1.83
C VAL A 138 -16.78 4.49 1.93
N TRP A 139 -15.89 4.36 0.95
CA TRP A 139 -14.78 3.40 1.00
C TRP A 139 -13.88 3.58 2.19
N GLN A 140 -13.56 4.83 2.53
CA GLN A 140 -12.75 5.13 3.70
C GLN A 140 -13.47 4.77 5.01
N GLU A 141 -14.79 4.96 5.11
CA GLU A 141 -15.61 4.51 6.25
C GLU A 141 -15.58 2.98 6.38
N LEU A 142 -15.88 2.24 5.30
CA LEU A 142 -15.89 0.77 5.31
C LEU A 142 -14.53 0.18 5.74
N LEU A 143 -13.42 0.68 5.16
CA LEU A 143 -12.09 0.19 5.50
C LEU A 143 -11.70 0.48 6.95
N GLN A 144 -12.20 1.57 7.53
CA GLN A 144 -11.99 1.88 8.96
C GLN A 144 -12.80 0.98 9.89
N GLU A 145 -13.95 0.51 9.44
CA GLU A 145 -14.80 -0.47 10.13
C GLU A 145 -14.22 -1.90 10.01
N GLY A 146 -13.26 -2.11 9.11
CA GLY A 146 -12.63 -3.41 8.84
C GLY A 146 -13.26 -4.15 7.66
N ASP A 147 -14.22 -3.53 6.98
CA ASP A 147 -14.95 -4.10 5.86
C ASP A 147 -14.22 -3.84 4.52
N SER A 148 -14.00 -4.89 3.73
CA SER A 148 -13.49 -4.80 2.36
C SER A 148 -14.58 -4.67 1.30
N ALA A 149 -15.82 -4.97 1.68
CA ALA A 149 -17.00 -4.97 0.82
C ALA A 149 -18.27 -4.75 1.63
N ALA A 150 -19.33 -4.28 0.98
CA ALA A 150 -20.65 -4.12 1.58
C ALA A 150 -21.75 -4.44 0.57
N SER A 151 -22.97 -4.70 1.03
CA SER A 151 -24.11 -4.82 0.11
C SER A 151 -24.37 -3.49 -0.60
N ALA A 152 -24.96 -3.56 -1.79
CA ALA A 152 -25.36 -2.34 -2.51
C ALA A 152 -26.28 -1.43 -1.67
N SER A 153 -27.19 -2.02 -0.88
CA SER A 153 -28.08 -1.26 0.02
C SER A 153 -27.32 -0.44 1.07
N VAL A 154 -26.30 -1.01 1.70
CA VAL A 154 -25.47 -0.33 2.71
C VAL A 154 -24.68 0.81 2.05
N VAL A 155 -24.13 0.59 0.87
CA VAL A 155 -23.43 1.63 0.11
C VAL A 155 -24.39 2.76 -0.27
N CYS A 156 -25.58 2.45 -0.76
CA CYS A 156 -26.60 3.45 -1.09
C CYS A 156 -27.00 4.28 0.13
N GLU A 157 -27.23 3.65 1.29
CA GLU A 157 -27.54 4.36 2.52
C GLU A 157 -26.39 5.31 2.93
N LYS A 158 -25.14 4.82 2.89
CA LYS A 158 -23.94 5.61 3.20
C LYS A 158 -23.80 6.81 2.24
N LEU A 159 -24.09 6.64 0.95
CA LEU A 159 -24.09 7.71 -0.06
C LEU A 159 -25.22 8.73 0.16
N THR A 160 -26.45 8.28 0.42
CA THR A 160 -27.57 9.16 0.72
C THR A 160 -27.29 10.03 1.95
N ARG A 161 -26.65 9.47 2.99
CA ARG A 161 -26.19 10.23 4.18
C ARG A 161 -25.16 11.31 3.84
N ARG A 162 -24.46 11.20 2.71
CA ARG A 162 -23.52 12.20 2.19
C ARG A 162 -24.20 13.27 1.34
N GLY A 163 -25.52 13.16 1.14
CA GLY A 163 -26.31 14.09 0.36
C GLY A 163 -25.99 14.01 -1.14
N VAL A 164 -25.72 12.81 -1.65
CA VAL A 164 -25.56 12.53 -3.08
C VAL A 164 -26.58 11.48 -3.52
N ASP A 165 -26.97 11.52 -4.79
CA ASP A 165 -27.77 10.46 -5.41
C ASP A 165 -26.93 9.18 -5.53
N ALA A 166 -27.33 8.16 -4.77
CA ALA A 166 -26.62 6.89 -4.72
C ALA A 166 -26.64 6.13 -6.04
N ASP A 167 -27.78 6.11 -6.74
CA ASP A 167 -27.93 5.39 -8.00
C ASP A 167 -27.14 6.08 -9.10
N LEU A 168 -27.10 7.41 -9.11
CA LEU A 168 -26.25 8.16 -10.03
C LEU A 168 -24.77 7.92 -9.75
N ALA A 169 -24.35 7.94 -8.47
CA ALA A 169 -22.95 7.70 -8.10
C ALA A 169 -22.49 6.28 -8.46
N LEU A 170 -23.30 5.26 -8.19
CA LEU A 170 -22.98 3.87 -8.53
C LEU A 170 -22.95 3.62 -10.04
N ARG A 171 -23.93 4.15 -10.79
CA ARG A 171 -23.92 4.08 -12.26
C ARG A 171 -22.68 4.73 -12.84
N HIS A 172 -22.36 5.94 -12.38
CA HIS A 172 -21.17 6.64 -12.85
C HIS A 172 -19.88 5.86 -12.54
N ALA A 173 -19.76 5.31 -11.31
CA ALA A 173 -18.62 4.48 -10.94
C ALA A 173 -18.49 3.21 -11.80
N GLU A 174 -19.61 2.61 -12.19
CA GLU A 174 -19.67 1.45 -13.07
C GLU A 174 -19.24 1.80 -14.51
N GLU A 175 -19.75 2.91 -15.06
CA GLU A 175 -19.39 3.42 -16.39
C GLU A 175 -17.88 3.69 -16.54
N ILE A 176 -17.23 4.25 -15.51
CA ILE A 176 -15.79 4.51 -15.53
C ILE A 176 -14.94 3.31 -15.07
N GLY A 177 -15.56 2.16 -14.80
CA GLY A 177 -14.87 0.94 -14.36
C GLY A 177 -14.27 0.98 -12.95
N ASN A 178 -14.72 1.91 -12.10
CA ASN A 178 -14.30 2.08 -10.70
C ASN A 178 -15.26 1.40 -9.70
N LEU A 179 -16.11 0.50 -10.19
CA LEU A 179 -16.97 -0.33 -9.37
C LEU A 179 -16.55 -1.80 -9.52
N ARG A 180 -16.35 -2.49 -8.39
CA ARG A 180 -16.05 -3.93 -8.36
C ARG A 180 -17.17 -4.65 -7.63
N ARG A 181 -17.78 -5.65 -8.26
CA ARG A 181 -18.86 -6.46 -7.68
C ARG A 181 -18.43 -7.91 -7.55
N ARG A 182 -18.97 -8.61 -6.55
CA ARG A 182 -18.89 -10.07 -6.41
C ARG A 182 -20.16 -10.58 -5.75
N GLY A 183 -21.02 -11.24 -6.53
CA GLY A 183 -22.41 -11.49 -6.11
C GLY A 183 -23.11 -10.17 -5.78
N ASP A 184 -23.78 -10.12 -4.64
CA ASP A 184 -24.52 -8.93 -4.17
C ASP A 184 -23.64 -7.88 -3.46
N LEU A 185 -22.34 -8.16 -3.33
CA LEU A 185 -21.40 -7.27 -2.66
C LEU A 185 -20.74 -6.31 -3.65
N VAL A 186 -20.69 -5.04 -3.24
CA VAL A 186 -19.85 -4.02 -3.83
C VAL A 186 -18.55 -3.95 -3.02
N ARG A 187 -17.42 -4.14 -3.68
CA ARG A 187 -16.11 -4.23 -3.07
C ARG A 187 -15.36 -2.91 -3.20
N VAL A 188 -14.66 -2.50 -2.15
CA VAL A 188 -13.77 -1.34 -2.19
C VAL A 188 -12.68 -1.62 -3.23
N PRO A 189 -12.43 -0.77 -4.25
CA PRO A 189 -11.59 -1.12 -5.38
C PRO A 189 -10.18 -1.64 -5.02
N GLY A 190 -9.50 -0.98 -4.08
CA GLY A 190 -8.17 -1.41 -3.60
C GLY A 190 -8.21 -2.73 -2.84
N ALA A 191 -9.25 -2.96 -2.03
CA ALA A 191 -9.43 -4.22 -1.30
C ALA A 191 -9.81 -5.36 -2.25
N ALA A 192 -10.67 -5.11 -3.24
CA ALA A 192 -11.05 -6.08 -4.26
C ALA A 192 -9.82 -6.62 -5.00
N TRP A 193 -8.89 -5.73 -5.38
CA TRP A 193 -7.64 -6.12 -6.02
C TRP A 193 -6.78 -6.99 -5.09
N LEU A 194 -6.62 -6.59 -3.82
CA LEU A 194 -5.87 -7.38 -2.83
C LEU A 194 -6.50 -8.75 -2.58
N GLU A 195 -7.82 -8.83 -2.47
CA GLU A 195 -8.54 -10.09 -2.29
C GLU A 195 -8.38 -11.03 -3.48
N ASP A 196 -8.54 -10.51 -4.70
CA ASP A 196 -8.42 -11.29 -5.92
C ASP A 196 -6.98 -11.82 -6.07
N GLU A 197 -6.00 -11.01 -5.68
CA GLU A 197 -4.58 -11.38 -5.68
C GLU A 197 -4.23 -12.41 -4.61
N VAL A 198 -4.72 -12.25 -3.37
CA VAL A 198 -4.57 -13.26 -2.32
C VAL A 198 -5.21 -14.58 -2.75
N ALA A 199 -6.42 -14.54 -3.31
CA ALA A 199 -7.10 -15.74 -3.79
C ALA A 199 -6.32 -16.42 -4.93
N ARG A 200 -5.69 -15.64 -5.82
CA ARG A 200 -4.82 -16.17 -6.87
C ARG A 200 -3.58 -16.85 -6.27
N ILE A 201 -2.88 -16.17 -5.36
CA ILE A 201 -1.69 -16.72 -4.69
C ILE A 201 -2.03 -18.03 -3.98
N LEU A 202 -3.15 -18.10 -3.25
CA LEU A 202 -3.55 -19.33 -2.56
C LEU A 202 -3.83 -20.49 -3.53
N ARG A 203 -4.47 -20.22 -4.68
CA ARG A 203 -4.68 -21.24 -5.72
C ARG A 203 -3.37 -21.70 -6.35
N ASP A 204 -2.43 -20.79 -6.56
CA ASP A 204 -1.11 -21.13 -7.13
C ASP A 204 -0.31 -22.00 -6.15
N VAL A 205 -0.38 -21.71 -4.85
CA VAL A 205 0.21 -22.57 -3.81
C VAL A 205 -0.48 -23.94 -3.79
N GLU A 206 -1.80 -23.98 -3.81
CA GLU A 206 -2.56 -25.24 -3.81
C GLU A 206 -2.25 -26.13 -5.03
N ALA A 207 -2.02 -25.51 -6.20
CA ALA A 207 -1.64 -26.21 -7.42
C ALA A 207 -0.17 -26.65 -7.46
N THR A 208 0.66 -26.23 -6.49
CA THR A 208 2.07 -26.61 -6.44
C THR A 208 2.20 -28.07 -6.02
N ALA A 209 2.82 -28.89 -6.88
CA ALA A 209 3.07 -30.29 -6.57
C ALA A 209 3.98 -30.41 -5.33
N ALA A 210 3.67 -31.35 -4.45
CA ALA A 210 4.51 -31.63 -3.30
C ALA A 210 5.93 -32.01 -3.76
N HIS A 211 6.93 -31.27 -3.27
CA HIS A 211 8.34 -31.52 -3.59
C HIS A 211 8.99 -32.53 -2.64
N ILE A 212 8.32 -32.86 -1.53
CA ILE A 212 8.79 -33.86 -0.58
C ILE A 212 8.06 -35.17 -0.85
N MET A 213 8.83 -36.21 -1.16
CA MET A 213 8.32 -37.58 -1.22
C MET A 213 8.09 -38.05 0.21
N LEU A 214 6.84 -38.05 0.63
CA LEU A 214 6.44 -38.68 1.88
C LEU A 214 6.31 -40.18 1.69
N PRO A 215 6.66 -40.97 2.71
CA PRO A 215 6.59 -42.41 2.61
C PRO A 215 5.13 -42.91 2.69
N ASP A 216 4.92 -44.20 2.44
CA ASP A 216 3.62 -44.85 2.62
C ASP A 216 3.08 -44.72 4.06
N GLU A 217 1.79 -45.02 4.25
CA GLU A 217 1.07 -44.81 5.51
C GLU A 217 1.74 -45.50 6.72
N GLN A 218 2.31 -46.69 6.52
CA GLN A 218 2.96 -47.44 7.60
C GLN A 218 4.26 -46.78 8.04
N ARG A 219 5.05 -46.29 7.09
CA ARG A 219 6.27 -45.51 7.37
C ARG A 219 5.97 -44.10 7.86
N LEU A 220 4.81 -43.53 7.53
CA LEU A 220 4.35 -42.25 8.04
C LEU A 220 4.16 -42.30 9.55
N ASP A 221 3.56 -43.37 10.08
CA ASP A 221 3.40 -43.55 11.52
C ASP A 221 4.74 -43.70 12.24
N GLU A 222 5.70 -44.43 11.63
CA GLU A 222 7.06 -44.53 12.14
C GLU A 222 7.78 -43.16 12.18
N LEU A 223 7.59 -42.35 11.14
CA LEU A 223 8.14 -41.00 11.02
C LEU A 223 7.56 -40.07 12.08
N ILE A 224 6.23 -40.10 12.28
CA ILE A 224 5.56 -39.32 13.34
C ILE A 224 6.08 -39.75 14.72
N ALA A 225 6.13 -41.06 15.00
CA ALA A 225 6.62 -41.57 16.28
C ALA A 225 8.10 -41.22 16.52
N ALA A 226 8.94 -41.21 15.48
CA ALA A 226 10.32 -40.76 15.56
C ALA A 226 10.42 -39.27 15.87
N ALA A 227 9.60 -38.44 15.23
CA ALA A 227 9.56 -37.01 15.45
C ALA A 227 9.02 -36.64 16.85
N GLU A 228 8.02 -37.36 17.35
CA GLU A 228 7.53 -37.25 18.75
C GLU A 228 8.66 -37.49 19.76
N ARG A 229 9.43 -38.57 19.57
CA ARG A 229 10.59 -38.88 20.42
C ARG A 229 11.68 -37.81 20.33
N ALA A 230 12.01 -37.36 19.12
CA ALA A 230 13.04 -36.35 18.90
C ALA A 230 12.67 -34.99 19.51
N CYS A 231 11.40 -34.62 19.44
CA CYS A 231 10.88 -33.38 20.01
C CYS A 231 10.56 -33.48 21.51
N ALA A 232 10.60 -34.68 22.11
CA ALA A 232 10.10 -34.96 23.46
C ALA A 232 8.63 -34.50 23.66
N LEU A 233 7.79 -34.73 22.65
CA LEU A 233 6.37 -34.38 22.63
C LEU A 233 5.53 -35.62 22.31
N GLN A 234 4.29 -35.64 22.77
CA GLN A 234 3.30 -36.66 22.42
C GLN A 234 2.04 -36.00 21.88
N LEU A 235 1.59 -36.47 20.73
CA LEU A 235 0.37 -36.03 20.09
C LEU A 235 -0.83 -36.80 20.63
N THR A 236 -1.96 -36.10 20.72
CA THR A 236 -3.26 -36.78 20.81
C THR A 236 -3.62 -37.40 19.45
N SER A 237 -4.60 -38.30 19.43
CA SER A 237 -5.11 -38.87 18.17
C SER A 237 -5.56 -37.78 17.18
N GLU A 238 -6.30 -36.78 17.65
CA GLU A 238 -6.76 -35.66 16.82
C GLU A 238 -5.59 -34.84 16.24
N GLN A 239 -4.55 -34.61 17.04
CA GLN A 239 -3.35 -33.89 16.60
C GLN A 239 -2.54 -34.71 15.58
N ALA A 240 -2.42 -36.03 15.77
CA ALA A 240 -1.78 -36.92 14.82
C ALA A 240 -2.54 -36.96 13.48
N ASP A 241 -3.87 -37.03 13.52
CA ASP A 241 -4.70 -36.99 12.31
C ASP A 241 -4.60 -35.66 11.56
N ALA A 242 -4.54 -34.54 12.30
CA ALA A 242 -4.28 -33.23 11.71
C ALA A 242 -2.89 -33.18 11.05
N LEU A 243 -1.86 -33.69 11.72
CA LEU A 243 -0.49 -33.76 11.19
C LEU A 243 -0.43 -34.59 9.91
N ARG A 244 -1.06 -35.78 9.88
CA ARG A 244 -1.13 -36.64 8.69
C ARG A 244 -1.71 -35.89 7.51
N LYS A 245 -2.82 -35.15 7.69
CA LYS A 245 -3.42 -34.35 6.62
C LYS A 245 -2.48 -33.24 6.15
N LEU A 246 -1.90 -32.47 7.07
CA LEU A 246 -1.06 -31.33 6.76
C LEU A 246 0.20 -31.71 5.97
N LEU A 247 0.76 -32.89 6.22
CA LEU A 247 1.97 -33.35 5.53
C LEU A 247 1.77 -33.46 4.00
N PHE A 248 0.57 -33.80 3.54
CA PHE A 248 0.27 -33.98 2.11
C PHE A 248 -0.36 -32.75 1.44
N LEU A 249 -0.55 -31.65 2.16
CA LEU A 249 -1.20 -30.45 1.64
C LEU A 249 -0.16 -29.35 1.38
N PRO A 250 -0.06 -28.82 0.14
CA PRO A 250 0.79 -27.67 -0.14
C PRO A 250 0.28 -26.39 0.54
N LEU A 251 -1.02 -26.34 0.86
CA LEU A 251 -1.63 -25.31 1.69
C LEU A 251 -2.52 -25.98 2.75
N GLY A 252 -2.19 -25.78 4.02
CA GLY A 252 -2.92 -26.35 5.16
C GLY A 252 -3.31 -25.30 6.20
N VAL A 253 -4.48 -25.48 6.82
CA VAL A 253 -4.94 -24.63 7.93
C VAL A 253 -5.15 -25.51 9.17
N LEU A 254 -4.41 -25.19 10.24
CA LEU A 254 -4.58 -25.82 11.54
C LEU A 254 -5.36 -24.89 12.47
N GLN A 255 -6.63 -25.20 12.70
CA GLN A 255 -7.51 -24.42 13.57
C GLN A 255 -7.69 -25.10 14.93
N GLY A 256 -7.87 -24.30 15.98
CA GLY A 256 -8.19 -24.80 17.32
C GLY A 256 -8.12 -23.70 18.38
N GLY A 257 -8.74 -23.94 19.54
CA GLY A 257 -8.78 -23.00 20.67
C GLY A 257 -7.41 -22.74 21.32
N ALA A 258 -7.38 -21.87 22.33
CA ALA A 258 -6.15 -21.68 23.13
C ALA A 258 -5.82 -22.98 23.90
N GLY A 259 -4.53 -23.34 23.97
CA GLY A 259 -4.07 -24.49 24.75
C GLY A 259 -4.26 -25.88 24.12
N VAL A 260 -4.90 -26.01 22.95
CA VAL A 260 -5.16 -27.34 22.32
C VAL A 260 -3.95 -27.98 21.63
N GLY A 261 -2.75 -27.43 21.83
CA GLY A 261 -1.51 -28.01 21.29
C GLY A 261 -1.23 -27.77 19.80
N LYS A 262 -1.78 -26.71 19.18
CA LYS A 262 -1.45 -26.33 17.79
C LYS A 262 0.06 -26.19 17.56
N THR A 263 0.75 -25.55 18.50
CA THR A 263 2.21 -25.38 18.44
C THR A 263 2.93 -26.73 18.52
N THR A 264 2.42 -27.69 19.29
CA THR A 264 2.97 -29.05 19.35
C THR A 264 2.93 -29.72 17.98
N VAL A 265 1.78 -29.67 17.28
CA VAL A 265 1.63 -30.19 15.91
C VAL A 265 2.59 -29.49 14.95
N MET A 266 2.67 -28.15 14.99
CA MET A 266 3.57 -27.39 14.12
C MET A 266 5.05 -27.73 14.32
N LYS A 267 5.50 -27.97 15.56
CA LYS A 267 6.89 -28.36 15.84
C LYS A 267 7.23 -29.72 15.27
N ILE A 268 6.36 -30.70 15.47
CA ILE A 268 6.56 -32.05 14.93
C ILE A 268 6.51 -32.02 13.40
N LEU A 269 5.58 -31.27 12.81
CA LEU A 269 5.52 -31.04 11.36
C LEU A 269 6.83 -30.45 10.82
N ALA A 270 7.34 -29.40 11.46
CA ALA A 270 8.60 -28.77 11.08
C ALA A 270 9.78 -29.73 11.17
N HIS A 271 9.89 -30.47 12.27
CA HIS A 271 10.94 -31.47 12.44
C HIS A 271 10.91 -32.53 11.35
N ILE A 272 9.72 -33.04 11.01
CA ILE A 272 9.55 -34.00 9.91
C ILE A 272 10.03 -33.38 8.58
N TRP A 273 9.63 -32.14 8.28
CA TRP A 273 10.04 -31.44 7.07
C TRP A 273 11.55 -31.23 6.99
N GLU A 274 12.20 -30.82 8.09
CA GLU A 274 13.65 -30.64 8.17
C GLU A 274 14.41 -31.95 7.97
N CYS A 275 13.93 -33.05 8.58
CA CYS A 275 14.50 -34.39 8.37
C CYS A 275 14.41 -34.85 6.91
N GLN A 276 13.42 -34.36 6.17
CA GLN A 276 13.23 -34.63 4.74
C GLN A 276 13.94 -33.60 3.84
N LEU A 277 14.93 -32.87 4.38
CA LEU A 277 15.72 -31.83 3.70
C LEU A 277 14.90 -30.61 3.24
N GLY A 278 13.70 -30.43 3.80
CA GLY A 278 12.89 -29.23 3.61
C GLY A 278 13.48 -28.02 4.35
N ASN A 279 13.28 -26.83 3.79
CA ASN A 279 13.62 -25.58 4.46
C ASN A 279 12.37 -25.02 5.15
N VAL A 280 12.34 -25.03 6.48
CA VAL A 280 11.20 -24.56 7.28
C VAL A 280 11.45 -23.14 7.75
N VAL A 281 10.50 -22.24 7.46
CA VAL A 281 10.54 -20.86 7.93
C VAL A 281 9.29 -20.57 8.75
N PHE A 282 9.49 -20.20 10.02
CA PHE A 282 8.39 -19.76 10.88
C PHE A 282 8.15 -18.25 10.72
N GLY A 283 6.88 -17.89 10.56
CA GLY A 283 6.42 -16.51 10.55
C GLY A 283 5.28 -16.29 11.55
N ALA A 284 5.21 -15.09 12.11
CA ALA A 284 4.06 -14.65 12.90
C ALA A 284 3.80 -13.16 12.70
N LEU A 285 2.54 -12.76 12.82
CA LEU A 285 2.11 -11.36 12.63
C LEU A 285 2.62 -10.43 13.75
N ALA A 286 2.87 -10.95 14.95
CA ALA A 286 3.30 -10.16 16.10
C ALA A 286 4.62 -10.68 16.68
N GLY A 287 5.53 -9.77 17.06
CA GLY A 287 6.85 -10.13 17.58
C GLY A 287 6.81 -11.03 18.82
N LYS A 288 5.81 -10.88 19.70
CA LYS A 288 5.62 -11.76 20.87
C LYS A 288 5.28 -13.20 20.44
N ALA A 289 4.45 -13.36 19.41
CA ALA A 289 4.12 -14.67 18.86
C ALA A 289 5.32 -15.29 18.13
N ALA A 290 6.10 -14.48 17.40
CA ALA A 290 7.35 -14.92 16.77
C ALA A 290 8.36 -15.43 17.82
N LEU A 291 8.51 -14.72 18.94
CA LEU A 291 9.39 -15.14 20.04
C LEU A 291 8.90 -16.44 20.71
N GLN A 292 7.59 -16.64 20.81
CA GLN A 292 7.03 -17.90 21.31
C GLN A 292 7.26 -19.05 20.33
N LEU A 293 7.17 -18.81 19.03
CA LEU A 293 7.52 -19.79 18.00
C LEU A 293 9.02 -20.12 17.99
N SER A 294 9.89 -19.14 18.20
CA SER A 294 11.34 -19.36 18.17
C SER A 294 11.89 -20.05 19.43
N ARG A 295 11.16 -19.99 20.54
CA ARG A 295 11.52 -20.64 21.82
C ARG A 295 10.91 -22.02 21.98
N GLY A 296 9.90 -22.32 21.17
CA GLY A 296 9.21 -23.58 21.20
C GLY A 296 9.85 -24.54 20.22
#